data_AF-A0A820MAB2-F1
#
_entry.id   AF-A0A820MAB2-F1
#
_cell.length_a   1.000
_cell.length_b   1.000
_cell.length_c   1.000
_cell.angle_alpha   90.00
_cell.angle_beta   90.00
_cell.angle_gamma   90.00
#
_symmetry.space_group_name_H-M   'P 1'
#
loop_
_entity.id
_entity.type
_entity.pdbx_description
1 polymer ?
#
loop_
_entity_poly.entity_id
_entity_poly.type
_entity_poly.pdbx_seq_one_letter_code
_entity_poly.pdbx_strand_id
1 'polypeptide(L)'
;RLALAHPIHRTHLPLEYLDADEHYSVTIRKSLLAIQEAARLNITNNKHRLWFSYVFTDSHFLFYVHTSMCLYALETMANEEQKQQFLPLAQSFRIITTYAQTELGHGTDLRRLETEAVFDRTSDSFVLNTPTLTSIKFWPGALGRTTNYVLLMAQLYTPNRDHPCGLQIFLVQIRDLNTHEPLPD
;
A
#
# COMPACT_ATOMS: atom_id res chain seq x y z
N ARG A 1 15.26 3.42 24.18
CA ARG A 1 14.45 2.85 25.27
C ARG A 1 12.95 3.18 25.16
N LEU A 2 12.56 4.34 24.61
CA LEU A 2 11.15 4.77 24.54
C LEU A 2 10.22 3.77 23.82
N ALA A 3 10.61 3.24 22.66
CA ALA A 3 9.78 2.31 21.90
C ALA A 3 9.51 1.00 22.69
N LEU A 4 10.58 0.32 23.12
CA LEU A 4 10.49 -0.99 23.81
C LEU A 4 9.94 -0.92 25.24
N ALA A 5 9.84 0.27 25.83
CA ALA A 5 9.29 0.44 27.18
C ALA A 5 7.76 0.44 27.21
N HIS A 6 7.09 0.49 26.05
CA HIS A 6 5.63 0.59 25.98
C HIS A 6 4.95 -0.69 26.54
N PRO A 7 3.87 -0.57 27.36
CA PRO A 7 3.23 -1.75 27.97
C PRO A 7 2.72 -2.80 26.98
N ILE A 8 2.41 -2.42 25.74
CA ILE A 8 1.94 -3.32 24.67
C ILE A 8 2.83 -4.55 24.48
N HIS A 9 4.14 -4.41 24.67
CA HIS A 9 5.11 -5.50 24.51
C HIS A 9 4.97 -6.62 25.56
N ARG A 10 4.08 -6.47 26.55
CA ARG A 10 3.82 -7.46 27.61
C ARG A 10 2.38 -8.00 27.59
N THR A 11 1.59 -7.67 26.57
CA THR A 11 0.14 -7.92 26.56
C THR A 11 -0.31 -9.18 25.82
N HIS A 12 0.62 -9.87 25.14
CA HIS A 12 0.33 -11.04 24.32
C HIS A 12 1.49 -12.04 24.42
N LEU A 13 1.24 -13.29 23.99
CA LEU A 13 2.29 -14.29 23.79
C LEU A 13 3.29 -13.80 22.73
N PRO A 14 4.56 -14.26 22.73
CA PRO A 14 5.48 -13.96 21.64
C PRO A 14 4.83 -14.30 20.28
N LEU A 15 5.15 -13.50 19.24
CA LEU A 15 4.47 -13.58 17.93
C LEU A 15 4.54 -14.98 17.32
N GLU A 16 5.59 -15.74 17.65
CA GLU A 16 5.85 -17.10 17.18
C GLU A 16 4.83 -18.13 17.68
N TYR A 17 4.08 -17.81 18.74
CA TYR A 17 3.06 -18.69 19.33
C TYR A 17 1.64 -18.31 18.95
N LEU A 18 1.45 -17.24 18.19
CA LEU A 18 0.15 -16.78 17.75
C LEU A 18 -0.24 -17.47 16.45
N ASP A 19 -1.54 -17.69 16.24
CA ASP A 19 -2.02 -18.05 14.92
C ASP A 19 -1.95 -16.87 13.93
N ALA A 20 -2.29 -17.10 12.66
CA ALA A 20 -2.18 -16.06 11.63
C ALA A 20 -3.08 -14.83 11.89
N ASP A 21 -4.29 -15.04 12.41
CA ASP A 21 -5.24 -13.96 12.67
C ASP A 21 -4.89 -13.19 13.94
N GLU A 22 -4.46 -13.89 14.99
CA GLU A 22 -3.92 -13.30 16.21
C GLU A 22 -2.65 -12.49 15.92
N HIS A 23 -1.73 -13.06 15.14
CA HIS A 23 -0.52 -12.38 14.72
C HIS A 23 -0.86 -11.09 13.97
N TYR A 24 -1.75 -11.15 12.97
CA TYR A 24 -2.20 -9.96 12.24
C TYR A 24 -2.82 -8.91 13.18
N SER A 25 -3.70 -9.35 14.08
CA SER A 25 -4.41 -8.48 15.04
C SER A 25 -3.46 -7.76 16.00
N VAL A 26 -2.44 -8.45 16.51
CA VAL A 26 -1.39 -7.87 17.35
C VAL A 26 -0.54 -6.90 16.54
N THR A 27 -0.12 -7.29 15.34
CA THR A 27 0.73 -6.47 14.46
C THR A 27 0.05 -5.16 14.06
N ILE A 28 -1.25 -5.18 13.69
CA ILE A 28 -1.98 -3.95 13.37
C ILE A 28 -2.12 -3.05 14.59
N ARG A 29 -2.43 -3.61 15.76
CA ARG A 29 -2.55 -2.85 17.02
C ARG A 29 -1.24 -2.17 17.39
N LYS A 30 -0.12 -2.90 17.35
CA LYS A 30 1.21 -2.33 17.61
C LYS A 30 1.58 -1.26 16.58
N SER A 31 1.26 -1.46 15.31
CA SER A 31 1.53 -0.48 14.25
C SER A 31 0.74 0.82 14.45
N LEU A 32 -0.52 0.75 14.85
CA LEU A 32 -1.34 1.92 15.18
C LEU A 32 -0.79 2.68 16.39
N LEU A 33 -0.43 1.96 17.46
CA LEU A 33 0.19 2.55 18.65
C LEU A 33 1.54 3.20 18.31
N ALA A 34 2.33 2.60 17.43
CA ALA A 34 3.59 3.21 16.98
C ALA A 34 3.37 4.56 16.30
N ILE A 35 2.34 4.67 15.45
CA ILE A 35 1.98 5.93 14.78
C ILE A 35 1.54 6.98 15.82
N GLN A 36 0.70 6.59 16.77
CA GLN A 36 0.22 7.48 17.84
C GLN A 36 1.36 7.96 18.75
N GLU A 37 2.25 7.06 19.15
CA GLU A 37 3.41 7.40 19.99
C GLU A 37 4.42 8.27 19.24
N ALA A 38 4.65 8.03 17.95
CA ALA A 38 5.49 8.91 17.14
C ALA A 38 4.93 10.34 17.07
N ALA A 39 3.60 10.48 16.93
CA ALA A 39 2.92 11.77 16.97
C ALA A 39 3.02 12.43 18.35
N ARG A 40 2.77 11.66 19.44
CA ARG A 40 2.89 12.14 20.83
C ARG A 40 4.29 12.63 21.17
N LEU A 41 5.32 11.98 20.63
CA LEU A 41 6.73 12.35 20.79
C LEU A 41 7.18 13.43 19.80
N ASN A 42 6.28 13.96 18.96
CA ASN A 42 6.55 14.96 17.94
C ASN A 42 7.70 14.57 16.98
N ILE A 43 7.75 13.29 16.58
CA ILE A 43 8.70 12.80 15.59
C ILE A 43 8.22 13.22 14.20
N THR A 44 8.72 14.33 13.69
CA THR A 44 8.25 14.93 12.42
C THR A 44 8.99 14.41 11.18
N ASN A 45 10.25 14.01 11.32
CA ASN A 45 11.03 13.50 10.19
C ASN A 45 10.54 12.10 9.75
N ASN A 46 10.24 11.93 8.46
CA ASN A 46 9.70 10.68 7.91
C ASN A 46 10.62 9.46 8.12
N LYS A 47 11.95 9.62 7.98
CA LYS A 47 12.91 8.52 8.22
C LYS A 47 12.91 8.13 9.70
N HIS A 48 12.87 9.11 10.60
CA HIS A 48 12.80 8.84 12.04
C HIS A 48 11.47 8.19 12.45
N ARG A 49 10.34 8.61 11.85
CA ARG A 49 9.03 7.97 12.07
C ARG A 49 9.04 6.51 11.62
N LEU A 50 9.58 6.23 10.44
CA LEU A 50 9.70 4.87 9.92
C LEU A 50 10.57 4.01 10.84
N TRP A 51 11.76 4.51 11.21
CA TRP A 51 12.66 3.79 12.09
C TRP A 51 12.05 3.55 13.48
N PHE A 52 11.41 4.56 14.06
CA PHE A 52 10.68 4.42 15.33
C PHE A 52 9.61 3.35 15.23
N SER A 53 8.80 3.36 14.16
CA SER A 53 7.71 2.41 13.97
C SER A 53 8.23 0.99 13.77
N TYR A 54 9.34 0.83 13.04
CA TYR A 54 10.01 -0.45 12.85
C TYR A 54 10.51 -1.02 14.18
N VAL A 55 11.21 -0.22 15.00
CA VAL A 55 11.69 -0.65 16.32
C VAL A 55 10.52 -0.92 17.29
N PHE A 56 9.49 -0.07 17.29
CA PHE A 56 8.31 -0.23 18.16
C PHE A 56 7.51 -1.50 17.85
N THR A 57 7.54 -1.95 16.60
CA THR A 57 6.79 -3.14 16.17
C THR A 57 7.63 -4.40 16.12
N ASP A 58 8.84 -4.38 16.70
CA ASP A 58 9.79 -5.49 16.64
C ASP A 58 10.00 -5.96 15.18
N SER A 59 10.21 -5.00 14.27
CA SER A 59 10.40 -5.22 12.82
C SER A 59 9.17 -5.63 12.01
N HIS A 60 7.98 -5.70 12.62
CA HIS A 60 6.74 -6.13 11.97
C HIS A 60 5.81 -4.95 11.65
N PHE A 61 6.33 -3.81 11.19
CA PHE A 61 5.49 -2.65 10.94
C PHE A 61 4.56 -2.87 9.74
N LEU A 62 3.25 -2.97 9.98
CA LEU A 62 2.27 -3.35 8.95
C LEU A 62 2.19 -2.34 7.79
N PHE A 63 2.41 -1.05 8.09
CA PHE A 63 2.33 0.04 7.13
C PHE A 63 3.68 0.39 6.50
N TYR A 64 4.63 -0.56 6.49
CA TYR A 64 5.96 -0.32 5.95
C TYR A 64 5.94 0.06 4.46
N VAL A 65 5.22 -0.68 3.61
CA VAL A 65 5.14 -0.37 2.17
C VAL A 65 4.45 0.98 1.94
N HIS A 66 3.38 1.25 2.69
CA HIS A 66 2.69 2.54 2.65
C HIS A 66 3.65 3.71 2.90
N THR A 67 4.40 3.65 4.00
CA THR A 67 5.26 4.75 4.44
C THR A 67 6.56 4.86 3.67
N SER A 68 7.19 3.73 3.31
CA SER A 68 8.52 3.73 2.67
C SER A 68 8.46 3.82 1.15
N MET A 69 7.41 3.28 0.51
CA MET A 69 7.29 3.26 -0.94
C MET A 69 6.18 4.19 -1.44
N CYS A 70 4.95 4.04 -0.91
CA CYS A 70 3.80 4.75 -1.48
C CYS A 70 3.84 6.26 -1.24
N LEU A 71 4.21 6.71 -0.04
CA LEU A 71 4.38 8.14 0.22
C LEU A 71 5.46 8.75 -0.69
N TYR A 72 6.60 8.09 -0.82
CA TYR A 72 7.67 8.54 -1.71
C TYR A 72 7.21 8.59 -3.17
N ALA A 73 6.48 7.58 -3.63
CA ALA A 73 5.93 7.53 -4.98
C ALA A 73 4.95 8.68 -5.24
N LEU A 74 4.03 8.96 -4.31
CA LEU A 74 3.12 10.11 -4.42
C LEU A 74 3.88 11.44 -4.41
N GLU A 75 4.90 11.59 -3.57
CA GLU A 75 5.70 12.82 -3.50
C GLU A 75 6.51 13.09 -4.78
N THR A 76 6.99 12.04 -5.44
CA THR A 76 7.95 12.16 -6.55
C THR A 76 7.36 11.98 -7.94
N MET A 77 6.28 11.21 -8.08
CA MET A 77 5.72 10.85 -9.39
C MET A 77 4.36 11.50 -9.67
N ALA A 78 3.64 11.94 -8.63
CA ALA A 78 2.36 12.61 -8.83
C ALA A 78 2.56 14.05 -9.32
N ASN A 79 1.58 14.58 -10.06
CA ASN A 79 1.51 16.01 -10.36
C ASN A 79 1.00 16.81 -9.14
N GLU A 80 1.01 18.15 -9.22
CA GLU A 80 0.64 18.98 -8.06
C GLU A 80 -0.82 18.82 -7.63
N GLU A 81 -1.75 18.64 -8.58
CA GLU A 81 -3.16 18.41 -8.30
C GLU A 81 -3.38 17.09 -7.54
N GLN A 82 -2.74 16.01 -8.02
CA GLN A 82 -2.74 14.70 -7.37
C GLN A 82 -2.09 14.75 -5.98
N LYS A 83 -0.97 15.48 -5.81
CA LYS A 83 -0.34 15.67 -4.49
C LYS A 83 -1.29 16.36 -3.54
N GLN A 84 -1.90 17.47 -3.96
CA GLN A 84 -2.81 18.24 -3.12
C GLN A 84 -4.00 17.39 -2.66
N GLN A 85 -4.51 16.51 -3.53
CA GLN A 85 -5.62 15.63 -3.21
C GLN A 85 -5.21 14.45 -2.32
N PHE A 86 -4.18 13.69 -2.68
CA PHE A 86 -3.92 12.38 -2.08
C PHE A 86 -2.83 12.39 -1.01
N LEU A 87 -1.84 13.28 -1.10
CA LEU A 87 -0.69 13.25 -0.18
C LEU A 87 -1.11 13.58 1.27
N PRO A 88 -1.95 14.59 1.57
CA PRO A 88 -2.42 14.83 2.93
C PRO A 88 -3.23 13.66 3.51
N LEU A 89 -4.00 12.96 2.66
CA LEU A 89 -4.78 11.79 3.05
C LEU A 89 -3.86 10.62 3.40
N ALA A 90 -2.83 10.37 2.59
CA ALA A 90 -1.88 9.29 2.81
C ALA A 90 -1.00 9.57 4.05
N GLN A 91 -0.46 10.77 4.19
CA GLN A 91 0.39 11.15 5.32
C GLN A 91 -0.33 11.07 6.68
N SER A 92 -1.66 11.28 6.68
CA SER A 92 -2.53 11.16 7.86
C SER A 92 -3.13 9.77 8.06
N PHE A 93 -2.74 8.78 7.23
CA PHE A 93 -3.28 7.41 7.24
C PHE A 93 -4.81 7.33 7.02
N ARG A 94 -5.44 8.38 6.47
CA ARG A 94 -6.84 8.33 6.03
C ARG A 94 -7.02 7.45 4.79
N ILE A 95 -5.98 7.37 3.95
CA ILE A 95 -5.84 6.35 2.93
C ILE A 95 -4.60 5.51 3.22
N ILE A 96 -4.74 4.20 3.07
CA ILE A 96 -3.66 3.23 3.27
C ILE A 96 -3.40 2.58 1.93
N THR A 97 -2.31 3.03 1.31
CA THR A 97 -1.86 2.57 0.00
C THR A 97 -0.81 1.46 0.10
N THR A 98 -0.85 0.49 -0.81
CA THR A 98 0.26 -0.44 -1.07
C THR A 98 0.74 -0.33 -2.52
N TYR A 99 1.89 -0.92 -2.82
CA TYR A 99 2.52 -0.89 -4.14
C TYR A 99 2.34 -2.24 -4.83
N ALA A 100 1.42 -2.29 -5.80
CA ALA A 100 0.99 -3.51 -6.48
C ALA A 100 1.70 -3.65 -7.84
N GLN A 101 2.91 -4.22 -7.81
CA GLN A 101 3.72 -4.45 -9.00
C GLN A 101 3.76 -5.92 -9.42
N THR A 102 4.26 -6.78 -8.54
CA THR A 102 4.46 -8.21 -8.80
C THR A 102 3.14 -8.90 -9.11
N GLU A 103 3.18 -9.77 -10.12
CA GLU A 103 2.10 -10.65 -10.53
C GLU A 103 2.48 -12.10 -10.25
N LEU A 104 1.48 -12.99 -10.21
CA LEU A 104 1.69 -14.42 -10.00
C LEU A 104 2.68 -15.01 -11.03
N GLY A 105 2.59 -14.58 -12.29
CA GLY A 105 3.50 -15.01 -13.36
C GLY A 105 4.83 -14.27 -13.43
N HIS A 106 4.92 -13.06 -12.86
CA HIS A 106 6.01 -12.12 -13.15
C HIS A 106 6.42 -11.28 -11.93
N GLY A 107 7.64 -11.52 -11.44
CA GLY A 107 8.29 -10.69 -10.41
C GLY A 107 9.59 -10.04 -10.85
N THR A 108 10.46 -10.80 -11.52
CA THR A 108 11.77 -10.32 -12.00
C THR A 108 11.67 -9.60 -13.35
N ASP A 109 10.92 -10.16 -14.31
CA ASP A 109 10.79 -9.58 -15.67
C ASP A 109 9.57 -8.67 -15.77
N LEU A 110 9.74 -7.42 -15.35
CA LEU A 110 8.64 -6.44 -15.27
C LEU A 110 8.01 -6.13 -16.62
N ARG A 111 8.77 -6.26 -17.72
CA ARG A 111 8.27 -5.99 -19.07
C ARG A 111 7.17 -6.97 -19.49
N ARG A 112 7.08 -8.11 -18.81
CA ARG A 112 6.08 -9.15 -19.08
C ARG A 112 4.87 -9.07 -18.15
N LEU A 113 4.78 -8.08 -17.27
CA LEU A 113 3.55 -7.83 -16.52
C LEU A 113 2.37 -7.73 -17.51
N GLU A 114 1.29 -8.38 -17.13
CA GLU A 114 0.13 -8.66 -17.96
C GLU A 114 -1.07 -7.78 -17.59
N THR A 115 -1.08 -7.17 -16.40
CA THR A 115 -2.15 -6.21 -16.01
C THR A 115 -2.21 -5.08 -17.03
N GLU A 116 -3.39 -4.79 -17.55
CA GLU A 116 -3.60 -3.77 -18.59
C GLU A 116 -4.27 -2.52 -18.00
N ALA A 117 -3.93 -1.36 -18.54
CA ALA A 117 -4.64 -0.11 -18.33
C ALA A 117 -4.92 0.52 -19.69
N VAL A 118 -6.19 0.51 -20.10
CA VAL A 118 -6.56 0.96 -21.45
C VAL A 118 -7.38 2.23 -21.37
N PHE A 119 -6.93 3.26 -22.08
CA PHE A 119 -7.65 4.53 -22.10
C PHE A 119 -8.97 4.40 -22.88
N ASP A 120 -10.08 4.75 -22.24
CA ASP A 120 -11.40 4.88 -22.84
C ASP A 120 -11.71 6.36 -23.07
N ARG A 121 -11.88 6.73 -24.35
CA ARG A 121 -12.18 8.11 -24.77
C ARG A 121 -13.60 8.54 -24.41
N THR A 122 -14.53 7.60 -24.26
CA THR A 122 -15.93 7.92 -24.02
C THR A 122 -16.15 8.36 -22.57
N SER A 123 -15.50 7.69 -21.62
CA SER A 123 -15.57 8.02 -20.19
C SER A 123 -14.44 8.90 -19.68
N ASP A 124 -13.43 9.20 -20.52
CA ASP A 124 -12.19 9.88 -20.12
C ASP A 124 -11.51 9.20 -18.92
N SER A 125 -11.42 7.87 -18.99
CA SER A 125 -10.92 7.04 -17.88
C SER A 125 -10.02 5.91 -18.37
N PHE A 126 -9.37 5.22 -17.44
CA PHE A 126 -8.62 4.00 -17.73
C PHE A 126 -9.42 2.78 -17.27
N VAL A 127 -9.59 1.81 -18.17
CA VAL A 127 -10.12 0.49 -17.86
C VAL A 127 -8.96 -0.41 -17.46
N LEU A 128 -8.95 -0.84 -16.19
CA LEU A 128 -7.93 -1.71 -15.63
C LEU A 128 -8.40 -3.16 -15.76
N ASN A 129 -7.52 -4.05 -16.21
CA ASN A 129 -7.90 -5.44 -16.45
C ASN A 129 -6.81 -6.43 -16.02
N THR A 130 -7.27 -7.56 -15.48
CA THR A 130 -6.45 -8.72 -15.10
C THR A 130 -6.80 -9.86 -16.06
N PRO A 131 -6.17 -9.92 -17.26
CA PRO A 131 -6.64 -10.78 -18.36
C PRO A 131 -6.46 -12.28 -18.13
N THR A 132 -5.61 -12.68 -17.19
CA THR A 132 -5.18 -14.07 -16.99
C THR A 132 -5.04 -14.35 -15.49
N LEU A 133 -5.03 -15.64 -15.13
CA LEU A 133 -4.74 -16.02 -13.73
C LEU A 133 -3.34 -15.56 -13.30
N THR A 134 -2.38 -15.57 -14.23
CA THR A 134 -0.99 -15.18 -13.96
C THR A 134 -0.83 -13.67 -13.79
N SER A 135 -1.77 -12.85 -14.27
CA SER A 135 -1.74 -11.40 -14.13
C SER A 135 -2.28 -10.88 -12.79
N ILE A 136 -2.79 -11.77 -11.92
CA ILE A 136 -3.21 -11.39 -10.57
C ILE A 136 -2.00 -10.83 -9.80
N LYS A 137 -2.17 -9.64 -9.21
CA LYS A 137 -1.15 -9.06 -8.33
C LYS A 137 -0.93 -9.94 -7.10
N PHE A 138 0.32 -10.31 -6.86
CA PHE A 138 0.69 -11.29 -5.84
C PHE A 138 1.95 -10.83 -5.10
N TRP A 139 1.94 -10.93 -3.75
CA TRP A 139 2.93 -10.39 -2.78
C TRP A 139 2.81 -8.94 -2.26
N PRO A 140 2.03 -7.98 -2.81
CA PRO A 140 2.00 -6.62 -2.26
C PRO A 140 1.66 -6.59 -0.77
N GLY A 141 2.56 -6.00 0.02
CA GLY A 141 2.42 -5.97 1.48
C GLY A 141 1.09 -5.35 1.90
N ALA A 142 0.41 -6.01 2.83
CA ALA A 142 -0.86 -5.56 3.42
C ALA A 142 -2.07 -5.46 2.45
N LEU A 143 -1.94 -5.89 1.18
CA LEU A 143 -3.01 -5.86 0.18
C LEU A 143 -4.24 -6.70 0.57
N GLY A 144 -3.99 -7.86 1.17
CA GLY A 144 -5.05 -8.84 1.45
C GLY A 144 -6.17 -8.30 2.33
N ARG A 145 -5.87 -7.45 3.32
CA ARG A 145 -6.86 -7.00 4.33
C ARG A 145 -6.74 -5.55 4.78
N THR A 146 -5.62 -4.86 4.58
CA THR A 146 -5.37 -3.58 5.28
C THR A 146 -5.53 -2.36 4.37
N THR A 147 -5.14 -2.47 3.10
CA THR A 147 -5.06 -1.30 2.21
C THR A 147 -6.39 -1.04 1.50
N ASN A 148 -6.77 0.23 1.40
CA ASN A 148 -7.94 0.70 0.64
C ASN A 148 -7.58 1.35 -0.70
N TYR A 149 -6.29 1.65 -0.92
CA TYR A 149 -5.75 2.08 -2.21
C TYR A 149 -4.56 1.21 -2.63
N VAL A 150 -4.29 1.20 -3.94
CA VAL A 150 -3.08 0.62 -4.53
C VAL A 150 -2.44 1.60 -5.51
N LEU A 151 -1.11 1.62 -5.52
CA LEU A 151 -0.34 2.07 -6.68
C LEU A 151 -0.15 0.85 -7.58
N LEU A 152 -1.00 0.72 -8.59
CA LEU A 152 -1.05 -0.40 -9.51
C LEU A 152 -0.08 -0.16 -10.68
N MET A 153 0.88 -1.08 -10.87
CA MET A 153 1.72 -1.10 -12.06
C MET A 153 1.01 -1.89 -13.17
N ALA A 154 0.73 -1.26 -14.30
CA ALA A 154 0.03 -1.88 -15.43
C ALA A 154 0.63 -1.42 -16.77
N GLN A 155 0.47 -2.25 -17.81
CA GLN A 155 0.79 -1.90 -19.18
C GLN A 155 -0.24 -0.91 -19.71
N LEU A 156 0.21 0.30 -20.05
CA LEU A 156 -0.65 1.32 -20.64
C LEU A 156 -0.93 0.98 -22.11
N TYR A 157 -2.18 1.06 -22.54
CA TYR A 157 -2.59 0.96 -23.94
C TYR A 157 -3.38 2.19 -24.38
N THR A 158 -3.16 2.59 -25.63
CA THR A 158 -4.04 3.50 -26.37
C THR A 158 -5.39 2.82 -26.68
N PRO A 159 -6.44 3.59 -27.03
CA PRO A 159 -7.78 3.02 -27.26
C PRO A 159 -7.87 1.90 -28.30
N ASN A 160 -6.96 1.87 -29.29
CA ASN A 160 -6.88 0.81 -30.31
C ASN A 160 -6.21 -0.48 -29.82
N ARG A 161 -5.54 -0.48 -28.66
CA ARG A 161 -4.84 -1.62 -28.06
C ARG A 161 -3.78 -2.31 -28.95
N ASP A 162 -3.25 -1.64 -29.98
CA ASP A 162 -2.31 -2.24 -30.94
C ASP A 162 -1.01 -2.75 -30.28
N HIS A 163 -0.44 -1.96 -29.36
CA HIS A 163 0.75 -2.32 -28.59
C HIS A 163 0.78 -1.55 -27.27
N PRO A 164 1.42 -2.10 -26.21
CA PRO A 164 1.56 -1.39 -24.95
C PRO A 164 2.53 -0.20 -25.12
N CYS A 165 2.14 0.95 -24.56
CA CYS A 165 2.97 2.14 -24.41
C CYS A 165 4.03 1.98 -23.30
N GLY A 166 3.99 0.87 -22.56
CA GLY A 166 4.88 0.54 -21.45
C GLY A 166 4.19 0.61 -20.10
N LEU A 167 4.97 0.31 -19.05
CA LEU A 167 4.45 0.25 -17.68
C LEU A 167 4.22 1.65 -17.12
N GLN A 168 3.06 1.85 -16.53
CA GLN A 168 2.67 3.06 -15.81
C GLN A 168 2.06 2.71 -14.45
N ILE A 169 2.05 3.69 -13.55
CA ILE A 169 1.50 3.54 -12.20
C ILE A 169 0.17 4.28 -12.12
N PHE A 170 -0.85 3.57 -11.65
CA PHE A 170 -2.20 4.09 -11.45
C PHE A 170 -2.54 4.04 -9.97
N LEU A 171 -3.04 5.15 -9.41
CA LEU A 171 -3.59 5.15 -8.05
C LEU A 171 -5.05 4.69 -8.12
N VAL A 172 -5.36 3.56 -7.50
CA VAL A 172 -6.68 2.90 -7.61
C VAL A 172 -7.24 2.68 -6.23
N GLN A 173 -8.49 3.09 -6.01
CA GLN A 173 -9.22 2.72 -4.80
C GLN A 173 -9.74 1.30 -4.96
N ILE A 174 -9.50 0.44 -3.99
CA ILE A 174 -9.91 -0.97 -4.02
C ILE A 174 -10.89 -1.34 -2.90
N ARG A 175 -11.03 -0.48 -1.88
CA ARG A 175 -12.00 -0.67 -0.79
C ARG A 175 -12.69 0.65 -0.46
N ASP A 176 -13.94 0.55 -0.04
CA ASP A 176 -14.69 1.69 0.47
C ASP A 176 -14.05 2.26 1.74
N LEU A 177 -14.09 3.58 1.92
CA LEU A 177 -13.39 4.25 3.03
C LEU A 177 -14.10 4.13 4.38
N ASN A 178 -15.40 3.80 4.38
CA ASN A 178 -16.19 3.71 5.59
C ASN A 178 -16.39 2.27 6.04
N THR A 179 -16.69 1.39 5.08
CA THR A 179 -17.02 -0.02 5.31
C THR A 179 -15.82 -0.94 5.13
N HIS A 180 -14.81 -0.51 4.37
CA HIS A 180 -13.63 -1.31 4.01
C HIS A 180 -13.94 -2.55 3.15
N GLU A 181 -15.18 -2.66 2.67
CA GLU A 181 -15.56 -3.68 1.70
C GLU A 181 -14.89 -3.43 0.34
N PRO A 182 -14.56 -4.49 -0.43
CA PRO A 182 -14.07 -4.33 -1.79
C PRO A 182 -15.04 -3.51 -2.65
N LEU A 183 -14.49 -2.59 -3.46
CA LEU A 183 -15.30 -1.88 -4.45
C LEU A 183 -15.72 -2.84 -5.59
N PRO A 184 -16.86 -2.58 -6.24
CA PRO A 184 -17.25 -3.33 -7.44
C PRO A 184 -16.23 -3.20 -8.57
N ASP A 185 -16.17 -4.23 -9.42
CA ASP A 185 -15.44 -4.23 -10.69
C ASP A 185 -16.06 -3.25 -11.71
#